data_AF-W7IYM8-F1
#
_entry.id   AF-W7IYM8-F1
#
_cell.length_a   1.000
_cell.length_b   1.000
_cell.length_c   1.000
_cell.angle_alpha   90.00
_cell.angle_beta   90.00
_cell.angle_gamma   90.00
#
_symmetry.space_group_name_H-M   'P 1'
#
loop_
_entity.id
_entity.type
_entity.pdbx_description
1 polymer ?
#
loop_
_entity_poly.entity_id
_entity_poly.type
_entity_poly.pdbx_seq_one_letter_code
_entity_poly.pdbx_strand_id
1 'polypeptide(L)'
;MDFWRTVGVLLRRWPVALAVFGVTLGIAGAVYGTVPTEYESKGLVILTVPTSGATVTNDPTKPPGVVNPLLAFDGSLQITSQLLVQTLNDPKIVEQLTAQGATAKYEAGDGSLDGPFIMVVATGASPDESQRTVSLAFDRVREELSKRQTNLGAPDSTFINMESVVAPTPAEPKIGGKVRAAGAAFALGFAAALTSVYLLESHSRRKRGGDKAGKAGKSGRKAEVAEPEELLSGTAAPEPERKPQQGTRTTNGTGTNGSGVTGAAVNGAAVNGSANPNVRLTPAKPDGPVKPNGAPVNGAPVNGAQVNGTDGKGTANGVLPTGARPVQPPNGDPQATRRIAPVQRPPHRPS
;
A
#
# COMPACT_ATOMS: atom_id res chain seq x y z
N MET A 1 -24.00 23.08 -36.81
CA MET A 1 -25.40 22.68 -36.54
C MET A 1 -25.61 21.16 -36.72
N ASP A 2 -24.64 20.34 -36.32
CA ASP A 2 -24.44 19.02 -36.95
C ASP A 2 -24.84 17.83 -36.08
N PHE A 3 -24.91 18.03 -34.75
CA PHE A 3 -25.37 17.03 -33.78
C PHE A 3 -26.78 16.50 -34.09
N TRP A 4 -27.72 17.39 -34.44
CA TRP A 4 -29.09 16.99 -34.80
C TRP A 4 -29.16 16.22 -36.12
N ARG A 5 -28.19 16.42 -37.04
CA ARG A 5 -28.09 15.62 -38.28
C ARG A 5 -27.51 14.23 -38.01
N THR A 6 -26.48 14.10 -37.18
CA THR A 6 -25.95 12.77 -36.79
C THR A 6 -26.97 11.97 -35.98
N VAL A 7 -27.68 12.61 -35.04
CA VAL A 7 -28.81 12.00 -34.30
C VAL A 7 -29.91 11.53 -35.27
N GLY A 8 -30.33 12.37 -36.22
CA GLY A 8 -31.35 12.00 -37.22
C GLY A 8 -30.94 10.85 -38.16
N VAL A 9 -29.66 10.74 -38.50
CA VAL A 9 -29.12 9.58 -39.27
C VAL A 9 -29.13 8.30 -38.43
N LEU A 10 -28.80 8.39 -37.14
CA LEU A 10 -28.82 7.25 -36.22
C LEU A 10 -30.23 6.70 -36.02
N LEU A 11 -31.21 7.58 -35.80
CA LEU A 11 -32.65 7.24 -35.72
C LEU A 11 -33.16 6.56 -37.00
N ARG A 12 -32.72 7.02 -38.19
CA ARG A 12 -33.12 6.40 -39.47
C ARG A 12 -32.49 5.02 -39.72
N ARG A 13 -31.47 4.62 -38.96
CA ARG A 13 -30.81 3.30 -39.04
C ARG A 13 -30.75 2.59 -37.68
N TRP A 14 -31.78 2.77 -36.85
CA TRP A 14 -31.89 2.17 -35.53
C TRP A 14 -31.58 0.65 -35.46
N PRO A 15 -31.89 -0.22 -36.45
CA PRO A 15 -31.59 -1.65 -36.34
C PRO A 15 -30.08 -1.95 -36.41
N VAL A 16 -29.32 -1.12 -37.14
CA VAL A 16 -27.85 -1.26 -37.22
C VAL A 16 -27.21 -0.81 -35.91
N ALA A 17 -27.67 0.31 -35.35
CA ALA A 17 -27.21 0.77 -34.05
C ALA A 17 -27.51 -0.25 -32.94
N LEU A 18 -28.70 -0.86 -32.97
CA LEU A 18 -29.13 -1.86 -31.99
C LEU A 18 -28.39 -3.20 -32.15
N ALA A 19 -28.17 -3.67 -33.39
CA ALA A 19 -27.34 -4.87 -33.64
C ALA A 19 -25.90 -4.68 -33.14
N VAL A 20 -25.30 -3.52 -33.44
CA VAL A 20 -23.93 -3.20 -33.02
C VAL A 20 -23.82 -3.03 -31.50
N PHE A 21 -24.80 -2.37 -30.86
CA PHE A 21 -24.90 -2.31 -29.40
C PHE A 21 -25.03 -3.70 -28.78
N GLY A 22 -25.84 -4.59 -29.38
CA GLY A 22 -25.99 -5.98 -28.95
C GLY A 22 -24.67 -6.77 -29.02
N VAL A 23 -23.87 -6.58 -30.08
CA VAL A 23 -22.53 -7.18 -30.18
C VAL A 23 -21.60 -6.64 -29.09
N THR A 24 -21.57 -5.33 -28.86
CA THR A 24 -20.76 -4.73 -27.78
C THR A 24 -21.17 -5.24 -26.40
N LEU A 25 -22.47 -5.37 -26.15
CA LEU A 25 -23.00 -5.92 -24.89
C LEU A 25 -22.66 -7.41 -24.73
N GLY A 26 -22.71 -8.18 -25.82
CA GLY A 26 -22.27 -9.58 -25.86
C GLY A 26 -20.78 -9.75 -25.55
N ILE A 27 -19.92 -8.91 -26.11
CA ILE A 27 -18.48 -8.89 -25.81
C ILE A 27 -18.23 -8.53 -24.34
N ALA A 28 -18.91 -7.50 -23.82
CA ALA A 28 -18.78 -7.11 -22.42
C ALA A 28 -19.26 -8.21 -21.45
N GLY A 29 -20.37 -8.88 -21.77
CA GLY A 29 -20.89 -10.03 -21.04
C GLY A 29 -19.94 -11.24 -21.08
N ALA A 30 -19.34 -11.52 -22.24
CA ALA A 30 -18.32 -12.56 -22.37
C ALA A 30 -17.09 -12.27 -21.50
N VAL A 31 -16.58 -11.03 -21.51
CA VAL A 31 -15.47 -10.61 -20.63
C VAL A 31 -15.84 -10.71 -19.15
N TYR A 32 -17.07 -10.32 -18.77
CA TYR A 32 -17.55 -10.49 -17.40
C TYR A 32 -17.59 -11.96 -16.95
N GLY A 33 -17.96 -12.86 -17.87
CA GLY A 33 -18.00 -14.31 -17.62
C GLY A 33 -16.63 -14.98 -17.56
N THR A 34 -15.63 -14.50 -18.33
CA THR A 34 -14.29 -15.12 -18.40
C THR A 34 -13.30 -14.63 -17.35
N VAL A 35 -13.43 -13.40 -16.84
CA VAL A 35 -12.58 -12.93 -15.73
C VAL A 35 -12.95 -13.71 -14.47
N PRO A 36 -12.00 -14.37 -13.77
CA PRO A 36 -12.29 -15.15 -12.56
C PRO A 36 -12.79 -14.27 -11.42
N THR A 37 -13.59 -14.84 -10.52
CA THR A 37 -13.96 -14.15 -9.27
C THR A 37 -12.84 -14.32 -8.28
N GLU A 38 -12.22 -13.23 -7.86
CA GLU A 38 -11.31 -13.23 -6.72
C GLU A 38 -12.11 -13.13 -5.42
N TYR A 39 -11.65 -13.79 -4.37
CA TYR A 39 -12.21 -13.71 -3.02
C TYR A 39 -11.14 -13.17 -2.07
N GLU A 40 -11.50 -12.27 -1.16
CA GLU A 40 -10.58 -11.71 -0.18
C GLU A 40 -10.94 -12.15 1.24
N SER A 41 -9.97 -12.71 1.96
CA SER A 41 -10.04 -12.92 3.41
C SER A 41 -9.01 -12.02 4.10
N LYS A 42 -9.37 -11.51 5.28
CA LYS A 42 -8.49 -10.70 6.12
C LYS A 42 -8.37 -11.33 7.50
N GLY A 43 -7.26 -11.06 8.18
CA GLY A 43 -7.11 -11.34 9.60
C GLY A 43 -6.21 -10.32 10.26
N LEU A 44 -6.36 -10.15 11.57
CA LEU A 44 -5.55 -9.25 12.38
C LEU A 44 -5.22 -9.91 13.72
N VAL A 45 -3.93 -9.93 14.07
CA VAL A 45 -3.46 -10.30 15.40
C VAL A 45 -2.64 -9.18 16.02
N ILE A 46 -2.49 -9.22 17.34
CA ILE A 46 -1.63 -8.34 18.13
C ILE A 46 -0.66 -9.19 18.96
N LEU A 47 0.57 -8.70 19.13
CA LEU A 47 1.53 -9.27 20.07
C LEU A 47 1.38 -8.63 21.45
N THR A 48 1.32 -9.43 22.50
CA THR A 48 1.14 -8.98 23.90
C THR A 48 2.20 -9.55 24.84
N VAL A 49 2.50 -8.82 25.91
CA VAL A 49 3.34 -9.30 27.02
C VAL A 49 2.52 -10.33 27.82
N PRO A 50 3.09 -11.46 28.26
CA PRO A 50 2.37 -12.41 29.10
C PRO A 50 2.04 -11.80 30.47
N THR A 51 1.03 -12.34 31.16
CA THR A 51 0.59 -11.85 32.49
C THR A 51 1.67 -11.97 33.57
N SER A 52 2.65 -12.84 33.36
CA SER A 52 3.88 -13.02 34.14
C SER A 52 4.96 -11.96 33.88
N GLY A 53 4.79 -11.07 32.90
CA GLY A 53 5.75 -10.03 32.57
C GLY A 53 6.98 -10.53 31.78
N ALA A 54 7.97 -9.65 31.62
CA ALA A 54 9.17 -9.92 30.82
C ALA A 54 10.21 -10.80 31.53
N THR A 55 10.13 -10.96 32.86
CA THR A 55 11.09 -11.70 33.70
C THR A 55 10.41 -12.85 34.46
N VAL A 56 11.18 -13.91 34.76
CA VAL A 56 10.70 -15.06 35.58
C VAL A 56 10.35 -14.67 37.02
N THR A 57 10.82 -13.50 37.48
CA THR A 57 10.60 -12.99 38.83
C THR A 57 10.33 -11.49 38.76
N ASN A 58 9.16 -11.09 39.23
CA ASN A 58 8.74 -9.69 39.39
C ASN A 58 8.90 -9.19 40.84
N ASP A 59 9.71 -9.88 41.64
CA ASP A 59 9.98 -9.54 43.03
C ASP A 59 11.07 -8.46 43.08
N PRO A 60 10.76 -7.21 43.48
CA PRO A 60 11.71 -6.11 43.49
C PRO A 60 12.80 -6.26 44.57
N THR A 61 12.70 -7.27 45.44
CA THR A 61 13.73 -7.58 46.45
C THR A 61 14.80 -8.54 45.95
N LYS A 62 14.65 -9.09 44.73
CA LYS A 62 15.58 -10.06 44.13
C LYS A 62 16.35 -9.44 42.96
N PRO A 63 17.55 -9.96 42.61
CA PRO A 63 18.22 -9.60 41.38
C PRO A 63 17.30 -9.83 40.17
N PRO A 64 17.39 -9.02 39.10
CA PRO A 64 16.60 -9.22 37.89
C PRO A 64 16.73 -10.66 37.38
N GLY A 65 15.60 -11.37 37.31
CA GLY A 65 15.57 -12.72 36.77
C GLY A 65 15.87 -12.74 35.28
N VAL A 66 16.02 -13.94 34.71
CA VAL A 66 16.18 -14.10 33.25
C VAL A 66 15.00 -13.41 32.54
N VAL A 67 15.34 -12.47 31.66
CA VAL A 67 14.40 -11.67 30.86
C VAL A 67 14.25 -12.29 29.47
N ASN A 68 13.07 -12.20 28.86
CA ASN A 68 12.94 -12.50 27.43
C ASN A 68 13.69 -11.42 26.61
N PRO A 69 14.70 -11.77 25.79
CA PRO A 69 15.43 -10.77 25.01
C PRO A 69 14.54 -10.00 24.02
N LEU A 70 13.41 -10.58 23.57
CA LEU A 70 12.41 -9.91 22.73
C LEU A 70 11.46 -8.97 23.51
N LEU A 71 11.66 -8.81 24.82
CA LEU A 71 10.93 -7.86 25.68
C LEU A 71 11.88 -6.93 26.46
N ALA A 72 13.20 -7.03 26.25
CA ALA A 72 14.22 -6.37 27.07
C ALA A 72 14.46 -4.88 26.73
N PHE A 73 13.67 -4.30 25.82
CA PHE A 73 13.83 -2.92 25.34
C PHE A 73 12.49 -2.30 24.91
N ASP A 74 12.43 -0.97 24.90
CA ASP A 74 11.22 -0.23 24.49
C ASP A 74 10.91 -0.44 23.00
N GLY A 75 9.62 -0.57 22.67
CA GLY A 75 9.18 -0.86 21.30
C GLY A 75 9.52 -2.27 20.80
N SER A 76 10.02 -3.16 21.65
CA SER A 76 10.41 -4.53 21.30
C SER A 76 9.30 -5.38 20.66
N LEU A 77 8.05 -5.22 21.11
CA LEU A 77 6.89 -5.85 20.45
C LEU A 77 6.67 -5.34 19.01
N GLN A 78 6.89 -4.04 18.76
CA GLN A 78 6.78 -3.43 17.42
C GLN A 78 7.83 -3.99 16.46
N ILE A 79 9.07 -4.04 16.93
CA ILE A 79 10.19 -4.56 16.15
C ILE A 79 10.03 -6.06 15.92
N THR A 80 9.46 -6.80 16.88
CA THR A 80 9.14 -8.22 16.73
C THR A 80 8.01 -8.45 15.72
N SER A 81 6.92 -7.64 15.73
CA SER A 81 5.85 -7.78 14.74
C SER A 81 6.33 -7.46 13.32
N GLN A 82 7.10 -6.37 13.15
CA GLN A 82 7.71 -6.01 11.86
C GLN A 82 8.66 -7.10 11.33
N LEU A 83 9.44 -7.73 12.22
CA LEU A 83 10.34 -8.84 11.85
C LEU A 83 9.57 -10.11 11.45
N LEU A 84 8.42 -10.38 12.08
CA LEU A 84 7.53 -11.49 11.72
C LEU A 84 6.80 -11.21 10.39
N VAL A 85 6.33 -9.98 10.15
CA VAL A 85 5.81 -9.52 8.85
C VAL A 85 6.85 -9.69 7.75
N GLN A 86 8.10 -9.24 7.98
CA GLN A 86 9.20 -9.42 7.04
C GLN A 86 9.53 -10.90 6.78
N THR A 87 9.33 -11.76 7.77
CA THR A 87 9.49 -13.22 7.63
C THR A 87 8.35 -13.83 6.82
N LEU A 88 7.10 -13.41 7.01
CA LEU A 88 5.97 -13.84 6.17
C LEU A 88 6.12 -13.43 4.71
N ASN A 89 6.76 -12.28 4.44
CA ASN A 89 7.01 -11.79 3.09
C ASN A 89 8.31 -12.34 2.47
N ASP A 90 9.05 -13.24 3.15
CA ASP A 90 10.22 -13.91 2.57
C ASP A 90 9.78 -14.96 1.53
N PRO A 91 10.30 -14.95 0.29
CA PRO A 91 9.91 -15.89 -0.77
C PRO A 91 9.98 -17.37 -0.37
N LYS A 92 10.91 -17.78 0.50
CA LYS A 92 11.03 -19.16 0.98
C LYS A 92 9.90 -19.54 1.94
N ILE A 93 9.39 -18.57 2.69
CA ILE A 93 8.24 -18.78 3.59
C ILE A 93 6.94 -18.82 2.78
N VAL A 94 6.81 -17.97 1.76
CA VAL A 94 5.72 -18.04 0.77
C VAL A 94 5.69 -19.42 0.09
N GLU A 95 6.84 -19.94 -0.34
CA GLU A 95 6.96 -21.27 -0.95
C GLU A 95 6.57 -22.39 0.03
N GLN A 96 7.06 -22.34 1.27
CA GLN A 96 6.70 -23.31 2.32
C GLN A 96 5.19 -23.30 2.63
N LEU A 97 4.59 -22.12 2.76
CA LEU A 97 3.15 -21.96 2.96
C LEU A 97 2.35 -22.47 1.76
N THR A 98 2.81 -22.21 0.54
CA THR A 98 2.19 -22.73 -0.70
C THR A 98 2.19 -24.27 -0.69
N ALA A 99 3.30 -24.90 -0.27
CA ALA A 99 3.39 -26.36 -0.13
C ALA A 99 2.47 -26.93 0.98
N GLN A 100 2.05 -26.13 1.96
CA GLN A 100 1.05 -26.48 2.98
C GLN A 100 -0.41 -26.23 2.53
N GLY A 101 -0.60 -25.70 1.33
CA GLY A 101 -1.90 -25.41 0.72
C GLY A 101 -2.38 -23.96 0.86
N ALA A 102 -1.48 -23.02 1.17
CA ALA A 102 -1.76 -21.59 1.11
C ALA A 102 -1.57 -21.06 -0.34
N THR A 103 -2.43 -21.48 -1.27
CA THR A 103 -2.26 -21.15 -2.70
C THR A 103 -2.79 -19.76 -3.09
N ALA A 104 -3.60 -19.12 -2.24
CA ALA A 104 -4.01 -17.73 -2.45
C ALA A 104 -2.79 -16.80 -2.36
N LYS A 105 -2.76 -15.74 -3.17
CA LYS A 105 -1.78 -14.66 -3.00
C LYS A 105 -2.08 -13.94 -1.68
N TYR A 106 -1.07 -13.61 -0.89
CA TYR A 106 -1.25 -12.82 0.31
C TYR A 106 -0.23 -11.70 0.45
N GLU A 107 -0.59 -10.72 1.26
CA GLU A 107 0.27 -9.63 1.72
C GLU A 107 0.20 -9.60 3.25
N ALA A 108 1.36 -9.54 3.91
CA ALA A 108 1.47 -9.34 5.35
C ALA A 108 1.98 -7.92 5.67
N GLY A 109 1.41 -7.28 6.69
CA GLY A 109 1.73 -5.91 7.10
C GLY A 109 1.30 -5.62 8.53
N ASP A 110 1.39 -4.36 8.95
CA ASP A 110 0.86 -3.85 10.23
C ASP A 110 -0.63 -3.42 10.15
N GLY A 111 -1.19 -3.37 8.94
CA GLY A 111 -2.54 -2.86 8.69
C GLY A 111 -2.65 -1.33 8.73
N SER A 112 -1.52 -0.61 8.64
CA SER A 112 -1.42 0.84 8.89
C SER A 112 -1.90 1.24 10.30
N LEU A 113 -1.63 0.38 11.28
CA LEU A 113 -1.93 0.60 12.69
C LEU A 113 -0.64 0.88 13.46
N ASP A 114 -0.64 1.95 14.26
CA ASP A 114 0.44 2.23 15.22
C ASP A 114 0.39 1.23 16.38
N GLY A 115 1.10 0.10 16.24
CA GLY A 115 1.22 -0.91 17.30
C GLY A 115 1.74 -2.26 16.78
N PRO A 116 1.93 -3.23 17.70
CA PRO A 116 2.56 -4.52 17.40
C PRO A 116 1.57 -5.50 16.74
N PHE A 117 0.90 -5.00 15.70
CA PHE A 117 -0.10 -5.69 14.91
C PHE A 117 0.54 -6.46 13.76
N ILE A 118 -0.12 -7.55 13.37
CA ILE A 118 0.18 -8.29 12.15
C ILE A 118 -1.15 -8.53 11.44
N MET A 119 -1.37 -7.81 10.34
CA MET A 119 -2.47 -8.01 9.42
C MET A 119 -2.00 -8.93 8.28
N VAL A 120 -2.84 -9.89 7.90
CA VAL A 120 -2.67 -10.67 6.68
C VAL A 120 -3.92 -10.52 5.83
N VAL A 121 -3.72 -10.20 4.54
CA VAL A 121 -4.80 -10.12 3.54
C VAL A 121 -4.49 -11.14 2.44
N ALA A 122 -5.38 -12.09 2.22
CA ALA A 122 -5.24 -13.10 1.18
C ALA A 122 -6.31 -12.92 0.10
N THR A 123 -5.92 -13.04 -1.17
CA THR A 123 -6.82 -13.01 -2.33
C THR A 123 -6.61 -14.26 -3.19
N GLY A 124 -7.65 -15.10 -3.28
CA GLY A 124 -7.64 -16.40 -3.96
C GLY A 124 -8.79 -16.58 -4.95
N ALA A 125 -8.84 -17.73 -5.62
CA ALA A 125 -9.87 -18.10 -6.57
C ALA A 125 -11.12 -18.72 -5.90
N SER A 126 -11.01 -19.13 -4.64
CA SER A 126 -12.14 -19.60 -3.83
C SER A 126 -12.16 -18.98 -2.41
N PRO A 127 -13.33 -19.01 -1.73
CA PRO A 127 -13.43 -18.53 -0.35
C PRO A 127 -12.51 -19.29 0.61
N ASP A 128 -12.55 -20.62 0.54
CA ASP A 128 -11.81 -21.52 1.43
C ASP A 128 -10.29 -21.35 1.28
N GLU A 129 -9.82 -21.19 0.04
CA GLU A 129 -8.40 -20.95 -0.27
C GLU A 129 -7.90 -19.66 0.40
N SER A 130 -8.67 -18.59 0.26
CA SER A 130 -8.33 -17.28 0.83
C SER A 130 -8.30 -17.33 2.36
N GLN A 131 -9.32 -17.92 2.99
CA GLN A 131 -9.39 -18.03 4.45
C GLN A 131 -8.30 -18.98 5.00
N ARG A 132 -8.02 -20.08 4.30
CA ARG A 132 -6.95 -21.03 4.67
C ARG A 132 -5.56 -20.41 4.59
N THR A 133 -5.28 -19.61 3.57
CA THR A 133 -4.00 -18.88 3.47
C THR A 133 -3.78 -17.94 4.66
N VAL A 134 -4.80 -17.17 5.07
CA VAL A 134 -4.69 -16.30 6.27
C VAL A 134 -4.40 -17.13 7.53
N SER A 135 -5.11 -18.25 7.72
CA SER A 135 -4.89 -19.15 8.87
C SER A 135 -3.47 -19.71 8.91
N LEU A 136 -2.99 -20.28 7.79
CA LEU A 136 -1.64 -20.86 7.69
C LEU A 136 -0.54 -19.80 7.90
N ALA A 137 -0.74 -18.57 7.41
CA ALA A 137 0.19 -17.47 7.67
C ALA A 137 0.27 -17.14 9.18
N PHE A 138 -0.86 -17.15 9.91
CA PHE A 138 -0.82 -16.94 11.36
C PHE A 138 -0.24 -18.11 12.15
N ASP A 139 -0.47 -19.36 11.72
CA ASP A 139 0.19 -20.51 12.34
C ASP A 139 1.71 -20.42 12.16
N ARG A 140 2.18 -20.03 10.96
CA ARG A 140 3.60 -19.79 10.68
C ARG A 140 4.20 -18.65 11.51
N VAL A 141 3.45 -17.58 11.79
CA VAL A 141 3.87 -16.51 12.72
C VAL A 141 4.04 -17.04 14.13
N ARG A 142 3.09 -17.86 14.62
CA ARG A 142 3.17 -18.48 15.96
C ARG A 142 4.37 -19.41 16.08
N GLU A 143 4.66 -20.20 15.05
CA GLU A 143 5.87 -21.03 14.97
C GLU A 143 7.16 -20.21 15.01
N GLU A 144 7.28 -19.18 14.17
CA GLU A 144 8.50 -18.34 14.14
C GLU A 144 8.71 -17.58 15.44
N LEU A 145 7.64 -17.05 16.04
CA LEU A 145 7.71 -16.37 17.33
C LEU A 145 8.16 -17.32 18.44
N SER A 146 7.57 -18.51 18.54
CA SER A 146 8.00 -19.55 19.49
C SER A 146 9.48 -19.93 19.29
N LYS A 147 9.84 -20.30 18.05
CA LYS A 147 11.20 -20.70 17.67
C LYS A 147 12.24 -19.62 17.98
N ARG A 148 11.95 -18.34 17.72
CA ARG A 148 12.86 -17.23 18.02
C ARG A 148 13.06 -17.07 19.53
N GLN A 149 12.01 -17.20 20.32
CA GLN A 149 12.10 -17.09 21.79
C GLN A 149 12.90 -18.24 22.40
N THR A 150 12.62 -19.48 22.00
CA THR A 150 13.38 -20.66 22.43
C THR A 150 14.85 -20.57 22.01
N ASN A 151 15.14 -20.15 20.77
CA ASN A 151 16.52 -19.99 20.28
C ASN A 151 17.31 -18.88 21.02
N LEU A 152 16.62 -17.89 21.57
CA LEU A 152 17.21 -16.82 22.38
C LEU A 152 17.32 -17.19 23.87
N GLY A 153 16.94 -18.41 24.25
CA GLY A 153 16.94 -18.84 25.65
C GLY A 153 15.94 -18.09 26.53
N ALA A 154 14.89 -17.51 25.93
CA ALA A 154 13.81 -16.92 26.70
C ALA A 154 13.11 -18.01 27.54
N PRO A 155 12.79 -17.74 28.82
CA PRO A 155 11.96 -18.64 29.61
C PRO A 155 10.53 -18.73 29.08
N ASP A 156 9.94 -19.93 29.04
CA ASP A 156 8.57 -20.15 28.54
C ASP A 156 7.51 -19.25 29.21
N SER A 157 7.70 -18.94 30.51
CA SER A 157 6.82 -18.06 31.26
C SER A 157 6.90 -16.58 30.86
N THR A 158 7.86 -16.18 30.03
CA THR A 158 8.03 -14.80 29.55
C THR A 158 7.83 -14.69 28.04
N PHE A 159 7.26 -15.72 27.40
CA PHE A 159 6.95 -15.70 25.97
C PHE A 159 5.87 -14.66 25.62
N ILE A 160 6.15 -13.89 24.58
CA ILE A 160 5.21 -13.01 23.89
C ILE A 160 4.03 -13.85 23.38
N ASN A 161 2.83 -13.39 23.71
CA ASN A 161 1.58 -13.96 23.25
C ASN A 161 1.18 -13.37 21.90
N MET A 162 0.41 -14.13 21.13
CA MET A 162 -0.17 -13.73 19.85
C MET A 162 -1.68 -13.89 19.95
N GLU A 163 -2.38 -12.78 20.13
CA GLU A 163 -3.83 -12.71 20.33
C GLU A 163 -4.55 -12.33 19.04
N SER A 164 -5.65 -13.02 18.72
CA SER A 164 -6.45 -12.70 17.54
C SER A 164 -7.40 -11.54 17.85
N VAL A 165 -7.20 -10.42 17.17
CA VAL A 165 -8.09 -9.25 17.22
C VAL A 165 -9.24 -9.42 16.23
N VAL A 166 -8.91 -9.93 15.04
CA VAL A 166 -9.86 -10.33 14.00
C VAL A 166 -9.44 -11.70 13.49
N ALA A 167 -10.26 -12.72 13.77
CA ALA A 167 -10.09 -14.05 13.21
C ALA A 167 -10.21 -14.01 11.67
N PRO A 168 -9.60 -14.96 10.93
CA PRO A 168 -9.68 -15.02 9.47
C PRO A 168 -11.13 -14.90 8.98
N THR A 169 -11.45 -13.77 8.32
CA THR A 169 -12.83 -13.42 7.97
C THR A 169 -13.38 -14.39 6.92
N PRO A 170 -14.70 -14.64 6.90
CA PRO A 170 -15.36 -15.20 5.72
C PRO A 170 -14.96 -14.39 4.49
N ALA A 171 -14.57 -15.08 3.41
CA ALA A 171 -13.96 -14.41 2.27
C ALA A 171 -15.01 -13.74 1.36
N GLU A 172 -14.82 -12.46 1.05
CA GLU A 172 -15.77 -11.65 0.27
C GLU A 172 -15.41 -11.60 -1.23
N PRO A 173 -16.39 -11.67 -2.15
CA PRO A 173 -16.11 -11.67 -3.59
C PRO A 173 -15.74 -10.29 -4.14
N LYS A 174 -14.50 -10.15 -4.63
CA LYS A 174 -13.97 -8.95 -5.31
C LYS A 174 -14.47 -8.83 -6.76
N ILE A 175 -15.75 -8.53 -6.94
CA ILE A 175 -16.34 -8.33 -8.28
C ILE A 175 -15.89 -7.04 -9.01
N GLY A 176 -15.27 -6.09 -8.29
CA GLY A 176 -14.88 -4.79 -8.84
C GLY A 176 -13.94 -4.87 -10.06
N GLY A 177 -13.02 -5.86 -10.06
CA GLY A 177 -12.13 -6.13 -11.20
C GLY A 177 -12.91 -6.55 -12.45
N LYS A 178 -13.87 -7.48 -12.32
CA LYS A 178 -14.73 -7.93 -13.43
C LYS A 178 -15.53 -6.79 -14.03
N VAL A 179 -16.16 -5.97 -13.18
CA VAL A 179 -17.00 -4.85 -13.64
C VAL A 179 -16.17 -3.81 -14.40
N ARG A 180 -14.94 -3.51 -13.92
CA ARG A 180 -14.00 -2.63 -14.63
C ARG A 180 -13.58 -3.22 -15.99
N ALA A 181 -13.23 -4.50 -16.04
CA ALA A 181 -12.84 -5.18 -17.28
C ALA A 181 -13.98 -5.22 -18.31
N ALA A 182 -15.19 -5.59 -17.89
CA ALA A 182 -16.38 -5.58 -18.73
C ALA A 182 -16.76 -4.17 -19.20
N GLY A 183 -16.65 -3.16 -18.33
CA GLY A 183 -16.87 -1.76 -18.69
C GLY A 183 -15.85 -1.22 -19.70
N ALA A 184 -14.57 -1.59 -19.56
CA ALA A 184 -13.53 -1.25 -20.53
C ALA A 184 -13.76 -1.93 -21.89
N ALA A 185 -14.12 -3.22 -21.89
CA ALA A 185 -14.48 -3.97 -23.10
C ALA A 185 -15.72 -3.37 -23.79
N PHE A 186 -16.74 -2.96 -23.03
CA PHE A 186 -17.90 -2.23 -23.53
C PHE A 186 -17.49 -0.90 -24.18
N ALA A 187 -16.70 -0.07 -23.49
CA ALA A 187 -16.28 1.23 -24.00
C ALA A 187 -15.45 1.12 -25.30
N LEU A 188 -14.50 0.18 -25.36
CA LEU A 188 -13.70 -0.08 -26.55
C LEU A 188 -14.55 -0.63 -27.70
N GLY A 189 -15.43 -1.60 -27.42
CA GLY A 189 -16.37 -2.14 -28.40
C GLY A 189 -17.31 -1.07 -28.95
N PHE A 190 -17.79 -0.15 -28.10
CA PHE A 190 -18.65 0.98 -28.49
C PHE A 190 -17.91 2.04 -29.33
N ALA A 191 -16.63 2.31 -29.02
CA ALA A 191 -15.80 3.20 -29.85
C ALA A 191 -15.51 2.58 -31.24
N ALA A 192 -15.16 1.29 -31.29
CA ALA A 192 -14.94 0.55 -32.54
C ALA A 192 -16.22 0.44 -33.38
N ALA A 193 -17.36 0.25 -32.73
CA ALA A 193 -18.70 0.28 -33.31
C ALA A 193 -18.98 1.62 -34.03
N LEU A 194 -18.86 2.75 -33.33
CA LEU A 194 -19.08 4.08 -33.90
C LEU A 194 -18.13 4.34 -35.08
N THR A 195 -16.86 3.98 -34.94
CA THR A 195 -15.83 4.17 -35.97
C THR A 195 -16.16 3.36 -37.24
N SER A 196 -16.61 2.11 -37.08
CA SER A 196 -17.03 1.23 -38.18
C SER A 196 -18.18 1.81 -39.00
N VAL A 197 -19.16 2.48 -38.37
CA VAL A 197 -20.28 3.12 -39.07
C VAL A 197 -19.78 4.24 -39.99
N TYR A 198 -18.89 5.11 -39.52
CA TYR A 198 -18.30 6.19 -40.34
C TYR A 198 -17.44 5.65 -41.49
N LEU A 199 -16.67 4.57 -41.27
CA LEU A 199 -15.87 3.94 -42.32
C LEU A 199 -16.74 3.34 -43.43
N LEU A 200 -17.80 2.62 -43.06
CA LEU A 200 -18.77 2.04 -44.01
C LEU A 200 -19.49 3.11 -44.83
N GLU A 201 -19.89 4.22 -44.19
CA GLU A 201 -20.54 5.32 -44.89
C GLU A 201 -19.58 6.05 -45.87
N SER A 202 -18.34 6.31 -45.44
CA SER A 202 -17.29 6.89 -46.29
C SER A 202 -17.03 6.04 -47.54
N HIS A 203 -16.93 4.72 -47.38
CA HIS A 203 -16.68 3.79 -48.48
C HIS A 203 -17.88 3.71 -49.45
N SER A 204 -19.12 3.72 -48.93
CA SER A 204 -20.34 3.73 -49.75
C SER A 204 -20.50 5.03 -50.55
N ARG A 205 -20.11 6.18 -49.98
CA ARG A 205 -20.11 7.48 -50.67
C ARG A 205 -19.11 7.52 -51.83
N ARG A 206 -17.90 6.95 -51.68
CA ARG A 206 -16.89 6.87 -52.76
C ARG A 206 -17.40 6.07 -53.96
N LYS A 207 -18.00 4.88 -53.74
CA LYS A 207 -18.53 4.06 -54.85
C LYS A 207 -19.66 4.74 -55.63
N ARG A 208 -20.51 5.54 -54.98
CA ARG A 208 -21.59 6.29 -55.65
C ARG A 208 -21.14 7.61 -56.31
N GLY A 209 -19.89 8.04 -56.06
CA GLY A 209 -19.29 9.21 -56.70
C GLY A 209 -18.69 8.91 -58.08
N GLY A 210 -18.23 7.68 -58.32
CA GLY A 210 -17.56 7.27 -59.56
C GLY A 210 -18.45 7.43 -60.82
N ASP A 211 -19.71 7.01 -60.72
CA ASP A 211 -20.63 6.97 -61.88
C ASP A 211 -21.06 8.35 -62.40
N LYS A 212 -20.77 9.44 -61.67
CA LYS A 212 -21.07 10.81 -62.13
C LYS A 212 -19.90 11.52 -62.81
N ALA A 213 -18.67 11.01 -62.71
CA ALA A 213 -17.53 11.57 -63.42
C ALA A 213 -17.53 11.24 -64.93
N GLY A 214 -18.13 10.10 -65.32
CA GLY A 214 -18.13 9.61 -66.70
C GLY A 214 -19.02 10.34 -67.71
N LYS A 215 -19.80 11.36 -67.30
CA LYS A 215 -20.75 12.09 -68.18
C LYS A 215 -20.47 13.57 -68.41
N ALA A 216 -19.38 14.12 -67.86
CA ALA A 216 -18.99 15.53 -68.07
C ALA A 216 -17.93 15.74 -69.17
N GLY A 217 -17.26 14.67 -69.64
CA GLY A 217 -16.10 14.74 -70.53
C GLY A 217 -16.39 14.61 -72.03
N LYS A 218 -17.40 15.30 -72.59
CA LYS A 218 -17.63 15.27 -74.05
C LYS A 218 -18.39 16.48 -74.64
N SER A 219 -17.85 17.69 -74.50
CA SER A 219 -18.18 18.82 -75.40
C SER A 219 -17.06 19.88 -75.40
N GLY A 220 -16.79 20.49 -76.56
CA GLY A 220 -15.99 21.72 -76.69
C GLY A 220 -14.48 21.54 -76.91
N ARG A 221 -14.05 21.35 -78.17
CA ARG A 221 -12.64 21.39 -78.61
C ARG A 221 -12.43 22.50 -79.65
N LYS A 222 -11.62 23.51 -79.32
CA LYS A 222 -10.85 24.38 -80.24
C LYS A 222 -9.87 25.18 -79.36
N ALA A 223 -8.55 25.06 -79.42
CA ALA A 223 -7.61 25.03 -80.54
C ALA A 223 -7.47 26.39 -81.25
N GLU A 224 -6.43 27.13 -80.87
CA GLU A 224 -5.69 28.11 -81.67
C GLU A 224 -4.21 27.92 -81.26
N VAL A 225 -3.28 27.98 -82.22
CA VAL A 225 -1.85 27.70 -82.04
C VAL A 225 -1.05 28.90 -82.58
N ALA A 226 -0.07 29.38 -81.81
CA ALA A 226 0.95 30.30 -82.31
C ALA A 226 2.27 30.14 -81.54
N GLU A 227 3.32 29.80 -82.29
CA GLU A 227 4.75 29.75 -81.99
C GLU A 227 5.47 30.13 -83.31
N PRO A 228 6.79 30.45 -83.33
CA PRO A 228 7.66 30.99 -82.28
C PRO A 228 8.53 32.17 -82.81
N GLU A 229 9.46 32.69 -82.00
CA GLU A 229 10.80 33.30 -82.31
C GLU A 229 11.22 34.22 -81.14
N GLU A 230 12.50 34.50 -80.82
CA GLU A 230 13.78 33.76 -80.90
C GLU A 230 14.84 34.58 -80.07
N LEU A 231 16.07 34.06 -79.91
CA LEU A 231 17.31 34.78 -79.50
C LEU A 231 17.59 35.25 -78.04
N LEU A 232 18.47 34.46 -77.39
CA LEU A 232 19.86 34.80 -76.96
C LEU A 232 20.26 35.33 -75.56
N SER A 233 21.36 34.71 -75.07
CA SER A 233 22.44 35.19 -74.15
C SER A 233 22.04 35.62 -72.72
N GLY A 234 22.74 35.28 -71.62
CA GLY A 234 24.02 34.58 -71.36
C GLY A 234 24.38 34.75 -69.86
N THR A 235 25.52 34.35 -69.27
CA THR A 235 26.67 33.50 -69.68
C THR A 235 27.53 33.19 -68.42
N ALA A 236 28.20 32.02 -68.39
CA ALA A 236 29.33 31.62 -67.51
C ALA A 236 29.12 31.38 -65.98
N ALA A 237 29.44 30.15 -65.57
CA ALA A 237 30.10 29.79 -64.31
C ALA A 237 31.64 30.07 -64.42
N PRO A 238 32.53 29.97 -63.39
CA PRO A 238 32.48 29.00 -62.29
C PRO A 238 33.03 29.39 -60.89
N GLU A 239 32.82 28.46 -59.96
CA GLU A 239 33.51 28.18 -58.67
C GLU A 239 34.93 27.56 -58.92
N PRO A 240 35.89 27.31 -57.96
CA PRO A 240 35.94 27.41 -56.48
C PRO A 240 37.12 28.20 -55.87
N GLU A 241 37.17 28.39 -54.53
CA GLU A 241 38.25 27.84 -53.66
C GLU A 241 38.07 27.97 -52.12
N ARG A 242 38.26 26.83 -51.44
CA ARG A 242 38.88 26.52 -50.11
C ARG A 242 38.60 27.34 -48.81
N LYS A 243 38.27 26.56 -47.75
CA LYS A 243 38.30 26.82 -46.28
C LYS A 243 39.75 26.97 -45.73
N PRO A 244 40.06 27.32 -44.42
CA PRO A 244 39.26 27.17 -43.18
C PRO A 244 39.44 28.25 -42.05
N GLN A 245 38.99 27.90 -40.81
CA GLN A 245 39.11 28.59 -39.48
C GLN A 245 37.98 29.58 -39.10
N GLN A 246 37.63 29.86 -37.82
CA GLN A 246 37.60 29.13 -36.51
C GLN A 246 36.75 29.97 -35.51
N GLY A 247 36.07 29.36 -34.52
CA GLY A 247 35.39 30.04 -33.38
C GLY A 247 34.06 30.75 -33.71
N THR A 248 33.09 30.95 -32.81
CA THR A 248 32.94 30.56 -31.38
C THR A 248 31.45 30.48 -30.99
N ARG A 249 31.13 29.82 -29.85
CA ARG A 249 29.78 29.70 -29.21
C ARG A 249 28.95 31.00 -29.24
N THR A 250 27.63 30.97 -29.41
CA THR A 250 26.64 30.60 -28.35
C THR A 250 25.25 30.27 -28.92
N THR A 251 24.47 29.45 -28.20
CA THR A 251 23.09 29.08 -28.56
C THR A 251 22.12 29.36 -27.41
N ASN A 252 21.16 30.27 -27.60
CA ASN A 252 20.00 30.42 -26.73
C ASN A 252 18.76 29.91 -27.46
N GLY A 253 18.13 28.86 -26.94
CA GLY A 253 16.87 28.33 -27.45
C GLY A 253 15.70 28.67 -26.53
N THR A 254 14.90 29.66 -26.92
CA THR A 254 13.50 29.81 -26.49
C THR A 254 12.61 29.13 -27.54
N GLY A 255 11.47 28.53 -27.24
CA GLY A 255 10.85 28.23 -25.95
C GLY A 255 9.39 27.81 -26.21
N THR A 256 8.99 26.61 -25.78
CA THR A 256 7.62 26.10 -25.98
C THR A 256 6.90 25.92 -24.65
N ASN A 257 6.06 26.91 -24.32
CA ASN A 257 4.89 26.68 -23.46
C ASN A 257 3.94 25.71 -24.19
N GLY A 258 3.14 24.87 -23.56
CA GLY A 258 2.87 24.71 -22.14
C GLY A 258 1.39 24.37 -21.95
N SER A 259 1.07 23.18 -21.44
CA SER A 259 -0.27 22.82 -20.95
C SER A 259 -0.13 21.65 -19.99
N GLY A 260 -0.47 21.90 -18.72
CA GLY A 260 -0.24 20.96 -17.65
C GLY A 260 -1.31 19.87 -17.55
N VAL A 261 -0.91 18.72 -17.03
CA VAL A 261 -1.81 17.75 -16.39
C VAL A 261 -1.27 17.49 -14.99
N THR A 262 -2.16 17.56 -14.02
CA THR A 262 -1.88 17.47 -12.58
C THR A 262 -1.67 16.03 -12.11
N GLY A 263 -0.60 15.81 -11.34
CA GLY A 263 -0.65 15.03 -10.10
C GLY A 263 -0.96 13.53 -10.16
N ALA A 264 0.10 12.72 -10.20
CA ALA A 264 0.14 11.42 -9.53
C ALA A 264 1.57 11.15 -9.02
N ALA A 265 1.76 11.16 -7.70
CA ALA A 265 3.05 10.87 -7.10
C ALA A 265 3.29 9.36 -7.06
N VAL A 266 4.31 8.89 -7.77
CA VAL A 266 4.84 7.52 -7.67
C VAL A 266 6.25 7.60 -7.06
N ASN A 267 6.36 7.27 -5.77
CA ASN A 267 7.66 7.06 -5.13
C ASN A 267 8.10 5.62 -5.38
N GLY A 268 9.08 5.45 -6.28
CA GLY A 268 9.69 4.17 -6.58
C GLY A 268 11.04 3.98 -5.89
N ALA A 269 11.33 2.72 -5.58
CA ALA A 269 12.64 2.07 -5.56
C ALA A 269 13.87 2.88 -5.07
N ALA A 270 14.35 2.54 -3.87
CA ALA A 270 15.73 2.83 -3.48
C ALA A 270 16.71 2.01 -4.33
N VAL A 271 17.68 2.67 -4.95
CA VAL A 271 18.73 2.04 -5.77
C VAL A 271 19.96 1.76 -4.91
N ASN A 272 20.56 0.59 -5.12
CA ASN A 272 21.68 0.07 -4.35
C ASN A 272 22.96 0.90 -4.56
N GLY A 273 23.58 1.41 -3.48
CA GLY A 273 24.72 2.32 -3.52
C GLY A 273 25.99 1.73 -2.90
N SER A 274 26.98 1.43 -3.74
CA SER A 274 28.25 0.82 -3.33
C SER A 274 29.12 1.77 -2.50
N ALA A 275 29.76 1.25 -1.44
CA ALA A 275 30.55 2.05 -0.50
C ALA A 275 31.95 2.42 -1.05
N ASN A 276 32.34 3.69 -0.93
CA ASN A 276 33.68 4.18 -1.22
C ASN A 276 34.33 4.74 0.07
N PRO A 277 35.34 4.07 0.66
CA PRO A 277 35.85 4.40 1.99
C PRO A 277 36.98 5.45 1.93
N ASN A 278 36.67 6.71 1.56
CA ASN A 278 37.65 7.80 1.68
C ASN A 278 37.02 9.21 1.70
N VAL A 279 36.21 9.51 2.72
CA VAL A 279 35.87 10.91 3.09
C VAL A 279 35.96 11.06 4.62
N ARG A 280 36.95 11.83 5.10
CA ARG A 280 36.96 12.34 6.47
C ARG A 280 36.08 13.59 6.54
N LEU A 281 35.10 13.60 7.43
CA LEU A 281 34.35 14.79 7.80
C LEU A 281 34.86 15.33 9.15
N THR A 282 35.21 16.61 9.18
CA THR A 282 35.54 17.35 10.41
C THR A 282 34.25 17.87 11.06
N PRO A 283 34.12 17.80 12.40
CA PRO A 283 32.91 18.26 13.08
C PRO A 283 32.88 19.80 13.21
N ALA A 284 31.75 20.41 12.83
CA ALA A 284 31.46 21.81 13.09
C ALA A 284 30.81 21.99 14.47
N LYS A 285 31.04 23.16 15.08
CA LYS A 285 30.59 23.55 16.42
C LYS A 285 29.11 24.01 16.41
N PRO A 286 28.28 23.69 17.41
CA PRO A 286 26.90 24.16 17.49
C PRO A 286 26.78 25.52 18.20
N ASP A 287 25.94 26.40 17.66
CA ASP A 287 25.57 27.70 18.25
C ASP A 287 24.11 27.70 18.75
N GLY A 288 23.90 28.23 19.96
CA GLY A 288 22.72 29.04 20.32
C GLY A 288 21.34 28.36 20.55
N PRO A 289 20.67 28.58 21.70
CA PRO A 289 19.30 28.11 21.92
C PRO A 289 18.24 29.03 21.26
N VAL A 290 17.27 28.44 20.57
CA VAL A 290 16.12 29.16 19.97
C VAL A 290 14.95 29.20 20.95
N LYS A 291 14.31 30.37 21.08
CA LYS A 291 13.09 30.56 21.90
C LYS A 291 11.84 30.12 21.12
N PRO A 292 10.85 29.45 21.76
CA PRO A 292 9.57 29.16 21.11
C PRO A 292 8.68 30.42 21.05
N ASN A 293 8.00 30.60 19.93
CA ASN A 293 7.01 31.67 19.71
C ASN A 293 5.60 31.09 19.90
N GLY A 294 4.74 31.76 20.66
CA GLY A 294 3.42 31.24 21.04
C GLY A 294 2.30 31.55 20.03
N ALA A 295 1.21 30.79 20.13
CA ALA A 295 -0.10 31.11 19.56
C ALA A 295 -1.18 30.96 20.65
N PRO A 296 -2.19 31.84 20.74
CA PRO A 296 -3.17 31.82 21.82
C PRO A 296 -4.34 30.86 21.51
N VAL A 297 -4.86 30.20 22.55
CA VAL A 297 -6.12 29.45 22.50
C VAL A 297 -7.02 29.90 23.66
N ASN A 298 -8.29 30.20 23.36
CA ASN A 298 -9.23 30.78 24.32
C ASN A 298 -9.86 29.73 25.26
N GLY A 299 -9.65 29.92 26.56
CA GLY A 299 -10.71 30.03 27.58
C GLY A 299 -11.72 28.89 27.81
N ALA A 300 -11.51 28.16 28.91
CA ALA A 300 -12.56 27.78 29.86
C ALA A 300 -11.94 27.69 31.29
N PRO A 301 -12.64 28.10 32.37
CA PRO A 301 -12.02 28.25 33.68
C PRO A 301 -12.07 26.97 34.53
N VAL A 302 -11.02 26.73 35.32
CA VAL A 302 -11.09 25.80 36.46
C VAL A 302 -10.35 26.41 37.67
N ASN A 303 -10.88 26.17 38.86
CA ASN A 303 -10.50 26.86 40.10
C ASN A 303 -9.01 26.71 40.46
N GLY A 304 -8.45 27.78 41.02
CA GLY A 304 -7.10 27.77 41.56
C GLY A 304 -7.01 27.16 42.96
N ALA A 305 -5.82 26.70 43.30
CA ALA A 305 -5.34 26.59 44.66
C ALA A 305 -3.90 27.13 44.69
N GLN A 306 -3.65 28.19 45.45
CA GLN A 306 -2.29 28.62 45.75
C GLN A 306 -1.65 27.63 46.72
N VAL A 307 -0.39 27.26 46.47
CA VAL A 307 0.51 26.86 47.56
C VAL A 307 1.85 27.55 47.34
N ASN A 308 2.37 28.13 48.43
CA ASN A 308 3.56 28.98 48.47
C ASN A 308 4.65 28.29 49.28
N GLY A 309 5.94 28.62 49.06
CA GLY A 309 7.07 28.08 49.83
C GLY A 309 8.25 27.66 48.94
N THR A 310 9.10 28.58 48.47
CA THR A 310 10.28 29.16 49.15
C THR A 310 11.43 28.18 49.38
N ASP A 311 12.51 28.39 48.62
CA ASP A 311 13.81 27.76 48.81
C ASP A 311 14.47 28.12 50.16
N GLY A 312 15.24 27.19 50.73
CA GLY A 312 16.03 27.41 51.94
C GLY A 312 17.19 26.43 52.07
N LYS A 313 18.39 26.84 51.63
CA LYS A 313 19.64 26.11 51.88
C LYS A 313 20.04 26.23 53.36
N GLY A 314 20.48 25.12 53.98
CA GLY A 314 21.02 25.16 55.35
C GLY A 314 21.77 23.89 55.73
N THR A 315 23.10 23.95 55.77
CA THR A 315 23.99 22.90 56.26
C THR A 315 24.15 22.93 57.78
N ALA A 316 24.20 21.76 58.47
CA ALA A 316 25.30 21.38 59.39
C ALA A 316 24.96 20.19 60.32
N ASN A 317 25.89 19.25 60.40
CA ASN A 317 26.35 18.46 61.55
C ASN A 317 25.46 18.28 62.81
N GLY A 318 25.18 17.01 63.12
CA GLY A 318 25.73 16.41 64.35
C GLY A 318 24.77 15.90 65.44
N VAL A 319 25.29 14.95 66.22
CA VAL A 319 24.81 14.46 67.54
C VAL A 319 23.64 13.45 67.54
N LEU A 320 24.02 12.18 67.65
CA LEU A 320 23.29 11.10 68.34
C LEU A 320 23.22 11.42 69.85
N PRO A 321 22.15 11.03 70.59
CA PRO A 321 22.17 9.67 71.17
C PRO A 321 20.81 8.97 71.43
N THR A 322 20.88 7.63 71.42
CA THR A 322 20.12 6.62 72.19
C THR A 322 18.73 6.95 72.79
N GLY A 323 17.74 6.14 72.41
CA GLY A 323 16.49 5.97 73.17
C GLY A 323 15.78 4.66 72.80
N ALA A 324 15.74 3.69 73.71
CA ALA A 324 15.21 2.35 73.45
C ALA A 324 13.71 2.21 73.72
N ARG A 325 13.01 1.35 72.95
CA ARG A 325 12.06 0.32 73.46
C ARG A 325 11.55 -0.60 72.35
N PRO A 326 11.39 -1.91 72.60
CA PRO A 326 10.81 -2.85 71.64
C PRO A 326 9.27 -2.80 71.67
N VAL A 327 8.64 -3.00 70.51
CA VAL A 327 7.18 -3.20 70.41
C VAL A 327 6.89 -4.70 70.38
N GLN A 328 5.96 -5.12 71.24
CA GLN A 328 5.55 -6.50 71.48
C GLN A 328 4.38 -6.85 70.55
N PRO A 329 4.32 -8.06 69.95
CA PRO A 329 3.19 -8.46 69.11
C PRO A 329 1.96 -8.82 69.95
N PRO A 330 0.73 -8.49 69.52
CA PRO A 330 -0.49 -8.96 70.16
C PRO A 330 -0.75 -10.44 69.86
N ASN A 331 -1.01 -11.22 70.92
CA ASN A 331 -1.47 -12.60 70.85
C ASN A 331 -2.98 -12.68 70.59
N GLY A 332 -3.39 -13.72 69.86
CA GLY A 332 -4.64 -14.45 70.11
C GLY A 332 -5.87 -14.06 69.30
N ASP A 333 -6.28 -14.96 68.41
CA ASP A 333 -7.48 -15.76 68.72
C ASP A 333 -7.47 -17.10 67.94
N PRO A 334 -7.62 -18.26 68.60
CA PRO A 334 -7.81 -19.57 67.96
C PRO A 334 -9.30 -19.91 67.77
N GLN A 335 -9.58 -20.98 67.00
CA GLN A 335 -10.92 -21.60 66.72
C GLN A 335 -11.63 -21.15 65.43
N ALA A 336 -11.29 -21.80 64.30
CA ALA A 336 -12.15 -21.86 63.11
C ALA A 336 -11.94 -23.15 62.28
N THR A 337 -12.05 -24.31 62.91
CA THR A 337 -11.98 -25.63 62.25
C THR A 337 -13.22 -25.93 61.40
N ARG A 338 -13.28 -25.38 60.18
CA ARG A 338 -14.25 -25.83 59.16
C ARG A 338 -13.74 -27.05 58.41
N ARG A 339 -14.23 -28.23 58.83
CA ARG A 339 -14.23 -29.44 57.98
C ARG A 339 -14.99 -29.15 56.68
N ILE A 340 -14.38 -29.42 55.54
CA ILE A 340 -15.08 -29.59 54.26
C ILE A 340 -14.95 -31.05 53.85
N ALA A 341 -16.06 -31.66 53.44
CA ALA A 341 -16.20 -33.09 53.21
C ALA A 341 -15.55 -33.55 51.89
N PRO A 342 -15.17 -34.83 51.76
CA PRO A 342 -14.67 -35.39 50.51
C PRO A 342 -15.76 -35.46 49.43
N VAL A 343 -15.40 -35.07 48.21
CA VAL A 343 -16.27 -35.11 47.02
C VAL A 343 -16.52 -36.57 46.59
N GLN A 344 -17.78 -36.95 46.42
CA GLN A 344 -18.17 -38.26 45.92
C GLN A 344 -17.87 -38.39 44.42
N ARG A 345 -17.30 -39.53 44.00
CA ARG A 345 -17.21 -39.90 42.58
C ARG A 345 -18.55 -40.49 42.09
N PRO A 346 -19.01 -40.18 40.86
CA PRO A 346 -20.13 -40.90 40.25
C PRO A 346 -19.72 -42.34 39.87
N PRO A 347 -20.65 -43.31 39.89
CA PRO A 347 -20.35 -44.70 39.56
C PRO A 347 -20.23 -44.94 38.05
N HIS A 348 -19.37 -45.89 37.67
CA HIS A 348 -19.31 -46.43 36.32
C HIS A 348 -20.62 -47.13 35.93
N ARG A 349 -21.07 -46.91 34.70
CA ARG A 349 -22.08 -47.75 34.03
C ARG A 349 -21.34 -48.87 33.26
N PRO A 350 -21.72 -50.15 33.44
CA PRO A 350 -21.35 -51.22 32.52
C PRO A 350 -22.40 -51.39 31.41
N SER A 351 -22.00 -52.10 30.34
CA SER A 351 -22.75 -52.44 29.12
C SER A 351 -22.86 -51.31 28.09
#